data_AF-Q2HS76-F1
#
_entry.id   AF-Q2HS76-F1
#
_cell.length_a   1.000
_cell.length_b   1.000
_cell.length_c   1.000
_cell.angle_alpha   90.00
_cell.angle_beta   90.00
_cell.angle_gamma   90.00
#
_symmetry.space_group_name_H-M   'P 1'
#
loop_
_entity.id
_entity.type
_entity.pdbx_description
1 polymer ?
#
loop_
_entity_poly.entity_id
_entity_poly.type
_entity_poly.pdbx_seq_one_letter_code
_entity_poly.pdbx_strand_id
1 'polypeptide(L)'
;MVEKFKFDPGNKVEVSNDCSGGIYRSWFTATIIRWFSSDKLLVEFDDEDVKPTVVGLHQLRPVPTLEIDDWEVKIGDKVEAFRKHRWWEGRVSEDLGNGSFRVCFTDSGEIVFPKDLLRVHRKWINHNWVPPITNHKILSFLEARDAVRTCILSKRWKDLCKRLTTLTYTPSIHTYSDESFKNFMSWVLSSRDHSYSLLNLTINAWIQEDEEEELCKLININPLLSLKINGYGKCPKSELLPLIFGSHSLTFLELCYYSRYDGHAKCPKSLHLPALRTLHLKFFNFVATHNHCADPFPKCHVLKTLVLRYCSLIEDAQVLCISNQTLSSLTISNVLADQFSLSTPYLSSFTIDSSYFFHQLLASTCNLSFLQQVNMYGFSCNEDEEASIFVRWLQVLANVKILKFGGSVLQTIQEDFLLNTTSKNFQPPQFVRLELLVVHAHSNKEQEIMEVVKHLLQNTTSMPRVDII
;
A
#
# COMPACT_ATOMS: atom_id res chain seq x y z
N MET A 1 -0.45 -15.65 -11.67
CA MET A 1 -1.00 -15.16 -12.94
C MET A 1 -2.41 -15.72 -13.03
N VAL A 2 -3.47 -14.90 -12.95
CA VAL A 2 -4.85 -15.41 -12.98
C VAL A 2 -5.14 -15.88 -14.42
N GLU A 3 -5.52 -17.14 -14.59
CA GLU A 3 -5.90 -17.66 -15.90
C GLU A 3 -7.11 -16.90 -16.44
N LYS A 4 -7.01 -16.41 -17.68
CA LYS A 4 -8.12 -15.72 -18.35
C LYS A 4 -9.15 -16.76 -18.79
N PHE A 5 -10.43 -16.54 -18.49
CA PHE A 5 -11.52 -17.38 -18.99
C PHE A 5 -11.49 -17.40 -20.52
N LYS A 6 -11.46 -18.61 -21.09
CA LYS A 6 -11.52 -18.85 -22.53
C LYS A 6 -12.94 -19.30 -22.89
N PHE A 7 -13.47 -18.80 -24.00
CA PHE A 7 -14.80 -19.16 -24.50
C PHE A 7 -14.70 -20.37 -25.44
N ASP A 8 -14.38 -21.54 -24.89
CA ASP A 8 -14.18 -22.76 -25.68
C ASP A 8 -15.48 -23.59 -25.77
N PRO A 9 -15.67 -24.36 -26.86
CA PRO A 9 -16.77 -25.32 -26.98
C PRO A 9 -16.92 -26.21 -25.73
N GLY A 10 -18.16 -26.40 -25.28
CA GLY A 10 -18.51 -27.12 -24.06
C GLY A 10 -18.56 -26.25 -22.80
N ASN A 11 -18.05 -25.02 -22.81
CA ASN A 11 -18.12 -24.14 -21.64
C ASN A 11 -19.53 -23.58 -21.42
N LYS A 12 -19.93 -23.48 -20.15
CA LYS A 12 -21.15 -22.80 -19.71
C LYS A 12 -20.94 -21.29 -19.67
N VAL A 13 -21.90 -20.55 -20.21
CA VAL A 13 -21.89 -19.09 -20.32
C VAL A 13 -23.28 -18.53 -20.02
N GLU A 14 -23.32 -17.23 -19.78
CA GLU A 14 -24.56 -16.47 -19.74
C GLU A 14 -24.65 -15.50 -20.92
N VAL A 15 -25.81 -15.47 -21.57
CA VAL A 15 -26.08 -14.67 -22.76
C VAL A 15 -27.07 -13.55 -22.42
N SER A 16 -26.72 -12.32 -22.79
CA SER A 16 -27.60 -11.16 -22.69
C SER A 16 -28.54 -11.08 -23.90
N ASN A 17 -29.81 -10.73 -23.67
CA ASN A 17 -30.78 -10.43 -24.73
C ASN A 17 -30.59 -9.03 -25.34
N ASP A 18 -29.64 -8.24 -24.85
CA ASP A 18 -29.51 -6.84 -25.21
C ASP A 18 -28.68 -6.68 -26.50
N CYS A 19 -29.36 -6.53 -27.64
CA CYS A 19 -28.72 -6.18 -28.92
C CYS A 19 -28.51 -4.66 -29.09
N SER A 20 -29.07 -3.81 -28.22
CA SER A 20 -29.06 -2.35 -28.45
C SER A 20 -29.35 -1.52 -27.20
N GLY A 21 -28.61 -1.73 -26.11
CA GLY A 21 -28.62 -0.86 -24.92
C GLY A 21 -30.00 -0.65 -24.28
N GLY A 22 -30.87 -1.65 -24.35
CA GLY A 22 -32.21 -1.62 -23.78
C GLY A 22 -32.21 -1.53 -22.25
N ILE A 23 -33.31 -1.01 -21.70
CA ILE A 23 -33.53 -0.77 -20.27
C ILE A 23 -33.61 -2.10 -19.47
N TYR A 24 -33.75 -3.25 -20.14
CA TYR A 24 -34.02 -4.55 -19.53
C TYR A 24 -32.86 -5.53 -19.72
N ARG A 25 -32.11 -5.79 -18.65
CA ARG A 25 -30.98 -6.73 -18.66
C ARG A 25 -31.38 -8.05 -18.02
N SER A 26 -31.54 -9.08 -18.85
CA SER A 26 -31.70 -10.46 -18.42
C SER A 26 -30.60 -11.34 -19.01
N TRP A 27 -30.23 -12.38 -18.27
CA TRP A 27 -29.19 -13.32 -18.65
C TRP A 27 -29.74 -14.73 -18.71
N PHE A 28 -29.52 -15.40 -19.83
CA PHE A 28 -29.85 -16.81 -20.05
C PHE A 28 -28.62 -17.67 -19.89
N THR A 29 -28.74 -18.81 -19.21
CA THR A 29 -27.67 -19.81 -19.20
C THR A 29 -27.64 -20.58 -20.51
N ALA A 30 -26.44 -20.80 -21.04
CA ALA A 30 -26.22 -21.50 -22.29
C ALA A 30 -24.88 -22.24 -22.28
N THR A 31 -24.73 -23.21 -23.18
CA THR A 31 -23.48 -23.91 -23.46
C THR A 31 -22.96 -23.51 -24.84
N ILE A 32 -21.66 -23.25 -24.93
CA ILE A 32 -21.00 -22.98 -26.22
C ILE A 32 -20.93 -24.28 -27.02
N ILE A 33 -21.51 -24.30 -28.22
CA ILE A 33 -21.41 -25.45 -29.13
C ILE A 33 -20.15 -25.36 -29.97
N ARG A 34 -19.94 -24.22 -30.65
CA ARG A 34 -18.81 -24.00 -31.56
C ARG A 34 -18.63 -22.54 -31.94
N TRP A 35 -17.45 -22.22 -32.47
CA TRP A 35 -17.18 -20.96 -33.15
C TRP A 35 -17.91 -20.88 -34.49
N PHE A 36 -18.56 -19.75 -34.75
CA PHE A 36 -19.21 -19.43 -36.02
C PHE A 36 -18.34 -18.48 -36.86
N SER A 37 -17.68 -17.52 -36.19
CA SER A 37 -16.66 -16.61 -36.74
C SER A 37 -15.65 -16.26 -35.64
N SER A 38 -14.67 -15.39 -35.91
CA SER A 38 -13.69 -14.95 -34.90
C SER A 38 -14.29 -14.20 -33.71
N ASP A 39 -15.51 -13.68 -33.84
CA ASP A 39 -16.20 -12.83 -32.87
C ASP A 39 -17.60 -13.33 -32.47
N LYS A 40 -18.05 -14.46 -33.04
CA LYS A 40 -19.38 -15.03 -32.79
C LYS A 40 -19.32 -16.53 -32.51
N LEU A 41 -20.18 -16.95 -31.59
CA LEU A 41 -20.31 -18.32 -31.10
C LEU A 41 -21.74 -18.80 -31.31
N LEU A 42 -21.91 -20.06 -31.70
CA LEU A 42 -23.19 -20.75 -31.62
C LEU A 42 -23.36 -21.30 -30.21
N VAL A 43 -24.42 -20.87 -29.53
CA VAL A 43 -24.73 -21.30 -28.16
C VAL A 43 -26.08 -22.03 -28.13
N GLU A 44 -26.17 -23.03 -27.27
CA GLU A 44 -27.40 -23.76 -26.95
C GLU A 44 -27.85 -23.35 -25.56
N PHE A 45 -29.09 -22.88 -25.44
CA PHE A 45 -29.63 -22.43 -24.16
C PHE A 45 -30.05 -23.62 -23.31
N ASP A 46 -29.97 -23.47 -21.99
CA ASP A 46 -30.43 -24.50 -21.05
C ASP A 46 -31.97 -24.60 -21.01
N ASP A 47 -32.66 -23.59 -21.55
CA ASP A 47 -34.09 -23.56 -21.74
C ASP A 47 -34.43 -24.27 -23.06
N GLU A 48 -35.01 -25.49 -22.97
CA GLU A 48 -35.32 -26.35 -24.12
C GLU A 48 -36.26 -25.70 -25.15
N ASP A 49 -37.02 -24.68 -24.73
CA ASP A 49 -37.92 -23.93 -25.61
C ASP A 49 -37.18 -22.90 -26.49
N VAL A 50 -35.88 -22.65 -26.23
CA VAL A 50 -35.08 -21.64 -26.93
C VAL A 50 -34.12 -22.31 -27.92
N LYS A 51 -34.30 -22.01 -29.21
CA LYS A 51 -33.46 -22.56 -30.27
C LYS A 51 -31.99 -22.08 -30.15
N PRO A 52 -31.01 -22.93 -30.50
CA PRO A 52 -29.61 -22.54 -30.58
C PRO A 52 -29.43 -21.31 -31.48
N THR A 53 -28.66 -20.33 -30.99
CA THR A 53 -28.54 -19.01 -31.63
C THR A 53 -27.08 -18.58 -31.72
N VAL A 54 -26.75 -17.83 -32.79
CA VAL A 54 -25.42 -17.23 -32.97
C VAL A 54 -25.37 -15.90 -32.25
N VAL A 55 -24.42 -15.74 -31.32
CA VAL A 55 -24.27 -14.56 -30.46
C VAL A 55 -22.85 -14.01 -30.53
N GLY A 56 -22.70 -12.69 -30.39
CA GLY A 56 -21.40 -12.04 -30.36
C GLY A 56 -20.72 -12.15 -28.99
N LEU A 57 -19.39 -12.10 -28.95
CA LEU A 57 -18.63 -12.13 -27.69
C LEU A 57 -19.04 -11.04 -26.69
N HIS A 58 -19.50 -9.88 -27.16
CA HIS A 58 -19.97 -8.78 -26.31
C HIS A 58 -21.28 -9.07 -25.57
N GLN A 59 -22.05 -10.09 -26.01
CA GLN A 59 -23.30 -10.53 -25.38
C GLN A 59 -23.06 -11.64 -24.36
N LEU A 60 -21.83 -12.15 -24.25
CA LEU A 60 -21.48 -13.28 -23.42
C LEU A 60 -20.73 -12.84 -22.17
N ARG A 61 -21.01 -13.53 -21.07
CA ARG A 61 -20.16 -13.58 -19.88
C ARG A 61 -20.02 -15.03 -19.40
N PRO A 62 -18.99 -15.39 -18.64
CA PRO A 62 -18.95 -16.68 -17.96
C PRO A 62 -20.17 -16.84 -17.04
N VAL A 63 -20.43 -18.05 -16.55
CA VAL A 63 -21.32 -18.19 -15.39
C VAL A 63 -20.56 -17.64 -14.16
N PRO A 64 -21.16 -16.75 -13.33
CA PRO A 64 -20.52 -16.30 -12.09
C PRO A 64 -20.09 -17.50 -11.25
N THR A 65 -18.82 -17.53 -10.82
CA THR A 65 -18.34 -18.57 -9.92
C THR A 65 -19.10 -18.50 -8.59
N LEU A 66 -19.60 -19.65 -8.14
CA LEU A 66 -20.13 -19.85 -6.79
C LEU A 66 -18.95 -19.91 -5.80
N GLU A 67 -18.21 -18.81 -5.68
CA GLU A 67 -17.50 -18.60 -4.42
C GLU A 67 -18.62 -18.45 -3.38
N ILE A 68 -18.53 -19.23 -2.31
CA ILE A 68 -19.42 -19.15 -1.15
C ILE A 68 -19.13 -17.78 -0.51
N ASP A 69 -19.69 -16.74 -1.12
CA ASP A 69 -19.77 -15.44 -0.52
C ASP A 69 -20.74 -15.61 0.65
N ASP A 70 -20.27 -15.36 1.87
CA ASP A 70 -21.09 -15.03 3.04
C ASP A 70 -21.84 -13.70 2.79
N TRP A 71 -22.52 -13.59 1.65
CA TRP A 71 -23.30 -12.43 1.28
C TRP A 71 -24.60 -12.46 2.08
N GLU A 72 -24.69 -11.52 3.00
CA GLU A 72 -25.94 -11.10 3.61
C GLU A 72 -26.66 -10.14 2.68
N VAL A 73 -27.86 -10.53 2.24
CA VAL A 73 -28.74 -9.70 1.41
C VAL A 73 -29.25 -8.54 2.25
N LYS A 74 -29.05 -7.28 1.81
CA LYS A 74 -29.51 -6.08 2.53
C LYS A 74 -30.52 -5.29 1.71
N ILE A 75 -31.45 -4.63 2.41
CA ILE A 75 -32.40 -3.72 1.77
C ILE A 75 -31.65 -2.65 0.98
N GLY A 76 -32.02 -2.48 -0.29
CA GLY A 76 -31.39 -1.56 -1.23
C GLY A 76 -30.27 -2.18 -2.08
N ASP A 77 -29.83 -3.42 -1.80
CA ASP A 77 -28.83 -4.11 -2.60
C ASP A 77 -29.31 -4.33 -4.03
N LYS A 78 -28.35 -4.26 -4.96
CA LYS A 78 -28.57 -4.57 -6.37
C LYS A 78 -28.30 -6.06 -6.58
N VAL A 79 -29.31 -6.78 -7.04
CA VAL A 79 -29.30 -8.24 -7.11
C VAL A 79 -29.69 -8.72 -8.50
N GLU A 80 -29.37 -9.98 -8.80
CA GLU A 80 -29.97 -10.71 -9.90
C GLU A 80 -30.88 -11.80 -9.32
N ALA A 81 -32.13 -11.83 -9.75
CA ALA A 81 -33.14 -12.78 -9.28
C ALA A 81 -33.48 -13.80 -10.37
N PHE A 82 -33.52 -15.08 -10.01
CA PHE A 82 -33.81 -16.16 -10.94
C PHE A 82 -35.32 -16.32 -11.12
N ARG A 83 -35.82 -16.04 -12.33
CA ARG A 83 -37.24 -16.13 -12.69
C ARG A 83 -37.41 -16.50 -14.15
N LYS A 84 -38.27 -17.49 -14.44
CA LYS A 84 -38.56 -17.96 -15.80
C LYS A 84 -37.26 -18.29 -16.58
N HIS A 85 -36.44 -19.17 -16.01
CA HIS A 85 -35.18 -19.68 -16.58
C HIS A 85 -34.11 -18.60 -16.89
N ARG A 86 -34.20 -17.44 -16.22
CA ARG A 86 -33.35 -16.28 -16.47
C ARG A 86 -32.97 -15.59 -15.18
N TRP A 87 -31.82 -14.93 -15.20
CA TRP A 87 -31.41 -13.98 -14.16
C TRP A 87 -31.81 -12.56 -14.54
N TRP A 88 -32.61 -11.92 -13.69
CA TRP A 88 -33.14 -10.58 -13.90
C TRP A 88 -32.54 -9.58 -12.93
N GLU A 89 -32.07 -8.45 -13.44
CA GLU A 89 -31.58 -7.36 -12.60
C GLU A 89 -32.73 -6.74 -11.78
N GLY A 90 -32.53 -6.64 -10.46
CA GLY A 90 -33.50 -6.05 -9.53
C GLY A 90 -32.85 -5.37 -8.33
N ARG A 91 -33.66 -4.77 -7.47
CA ARG A 91 -33.23 -4.16 -6.20
C ARG A 91 -34.06 -4.68 -5.05
N VAL A 92 -33.42 -5.08 -3.96
CA VAL A 92 -34.12 -5.50 -2.73
C VAL A 92 -34.83 -4.29 -2.12
N SER A 93 -36.15 -4.37 -1.92
CA SER A 93 -36.95 -3.32 -1.28
C SER A 93 -37.33 -3.64 0.16
N GLU A 94 -37.45 -4.92 0.52
CA GLU A 94 -37.88 -5.36 1.86
C GLU A 94 -37.28 -6.72 2.21
N ASP A 95 -36.94 -6.92 3.48
CA ASP A 95 -36.62 -8.23 4.08
C ASP A 95 -37.83 -8.70 4.90
N LEU A 96 -38.34 -9.89 4.59
CA LEU A 96 -39.54 -10.45 5.24
C LEU A 96 -39.21 -11.23 6.53
N GLY A 97 -37.93 -11.34 6.91
CA GLY A 97 -37.48 -11.98 8.15
C GLY A 97 -37.60 -13.51 8.17
N ASN A 98 -38.08 -14.12 7.09
CA ASN A 98 -38.23 -15.57 6.93
C ASN A 98 -37.26 -16.17 5.88
N GLY A 99 -36.19 -15.46 5.54
CA GLY A 99 -35.25 -15.83 4.48
C GLY A 99 -35.73 -15.51 3.05
N SER A 100 -36.85 -14.80 2.93
CA SER A 100 -37.35 -14.28 1.65
C SER A 100 -37.27 -12.75 1.60
N PHE A 101 -37.03 -12.24 0.41
CA PHE A 101 -36.80 -10.83 0.14
C PHE A 101 -37.73 -10.34 -0.96
N ARG A 102 -38.26 -9.13 -0.82
CA ARG A 102 -39.00 -8.46 -1.87
C ARG A 102 -38.02 -7.75 -2.79
N VAL A 103 -38.10 -8.02 -4.09
CA VAL A 103 -37.24 -7.43 -5.11
C VAL A 103 -38.10 -6.61 -6.07
N CYS A 104 -37.75 -5.34 -6.22
CA CYS A 104 -38.35 -4.42 -7.17
C CYS A 104 -37.60 -4.49 -8.50
N PHE A 105 -38.35 -4.73 -9.58
CA PHE A 105 -37.88 -4.70 -10.96
C PHE A 105 -38.44 -3.47 -11.67
N THR A 106 -37.68 -2.95 -12.63
CA THR A 106 -38.07 -1.76 -13.39
C THR A 106 -39.31 -1.99 -14.25
N ASP A 107 -39.65 -3.24 -14.57
CA ASP A 107 -40.68 -3.63 -15.54
C ASP A 107 -41.91 -4.33 -14.94
N SER A 108 -41.77 -4.95 -13.77
CA SER A 108 -42.75 -5.92 -13.26
C SER A 108 -43.13 -5.71 -11.80
N GLY A 109 -42.76 -4.56 -11.23
CA GLY A 109 -43.08 -4.21 -9.85
C GLY A 109 -42.26 -5.03 -8.85
N GLU A 110 -42.88 -5.34 -7.71
CA GLU A 110 -42.22 -6.03 -6.61
C GLU A 110 -42.63 -7.49 -6.50
N ILE A 111 -41.66 -8.40 -6.44
CA ILE A 111 -41.87 -9.85 -6.36
C ILE A 111 -41.02 -10.43 -5.23
N VAL A 112 -41.55 -11.41 -4.51
CA VAL A 112 -40.85 -12.07 -3.39
C VAL A 112 -40.01 -13.25 -3.88
N PHE A 113 -38.76 -13.33 -3.44
CA PHE A 113 -37.84 -14.42 -3.74
C PHE A 113 -37.19 -14.96 -2.46
N PRO A 114 -37.02 -16.29 -2.32
CA PRO A 114 -36.12 -16.86 -1.31
C PRO A 114 -34.66 -16.52 -1.64
N LYS A 115 -33.77 -16.54 -0.63
CA LYS A 115 -32.34 -16.25 -0.78
C LYS A 115 -31.67 -17.07 -1.90
N ASP A 116 -32.02 -18.35 -2.05
CA ASP A 116 -31.39 -19.27 -3.00
C ASP A 116 -31.66 -18.92 -4.48
N LEU A 117 -32.68 -18.10 -4.74
CA LEU A 117 -33.00 -17.58 -6.07
C LEU A 117 -32.45 -16.16 -6.30
N LEU A 118 -31.61 -15.67 -5.38
CA LEU A 118 -30.97 -14.36 -5.47
C LEU A 118 -29.45 -14.50 -5.49
N ARG A 119 -28.79 -13.63 -6.27
CA ARG A 119 -27.34 -13.46 -6.21
C ARG A 119 -26.95 -11.99 -6.28
N VAL A 120 -25.76 -11.65 -5.79
CA VAL A 120 -25.20 -10.31 -5.93
C VAL A 120 -25.11 -9.98 -7.43
N HIS A 121 -25.59 -8.80 -7.84
CA HIS A 121 -25.42 -8.37 -9.21
C HIS A 121 -23.95 -8.09 -9.51
N ARG A 122 -23.28 -8.86 -10.38
CA ARG A 122 -21.88 -8.62 -10.77
C ARG A 122 -21.79 -8.23 -12.24
N LYS A 123 -20.83 -7.37 -12.59
CA LYS A 123 -20.48 -7.03 -13.97
C LYS A 123 -19.22 -7.78 -14.38
N TRP A 124 -19.23 -8.35 -15.58
CA TRP A 124 -18.03 -8.93 -16.18
C TRP A 124 -17.27 -7.85 -16.96
N ILE A 125 -16.07 -7.48 -16.51
CA ILE A 125 -15.25 -6.41 -17.09
C ILE A 125 -13.79 -6.88 -17.18
N ASN A 126 -13.17 -6.77 -18.36
CA ASN A 126 -11.75 -7.10 -18.59
C ASN A 126 -11.33 -8.44 -17.96
N HIS A 127 -12.10 -9.50 -18.24
CA HIS A 127 -11.89 -10.85 -17.70
C HIS A 127 -12.04 -11.01 -16.18
N ASN A 128 -12.72 -10.10 -15.49
CA ASN A 128 -12.95 -10.16 -14.05
C ASN A 128 -14.40 -9.87 -13.66
N TRP A 129 -14.89 -10.55 -12.62
CA TRP A 129 -16.19 -10.25 -12.00
C TRP A 129 -16.05 -9.08 -11.03
N VAL A 130 -16.81 -8.01 -11.27
CA VAL A 130 -16.82 -6.80 -10.45
C VAL A 130 -18.19 -6.66 -9.79
N PRO A 131 -18.29 -6.74 -8.44
CA PRO A 131 -19.56 -6.51 -7.73
C PRO A 131 -20.00 -5.03 -7.84
N PRO A 132 -21.25 -4.69 -7.48
CA PRO A 132 -21.69 -3.30 -7.45
C PRO A 132 -20.87 -2.57 -6.39
N ILE A 133 -20.44 -1.35 -6.71
CA ILE A 133 -19.84 -0.49 -5.69
C ILE A 133 -20.97 -0.10 -4.73
N THR A 134 -20.93 -0.63 -3.50
CA THR A 134 -21.89 -0.26 -2.46
C THR A 134 -21.64 1.18 -2.02
N ASN A 135 -22.68 1.87 -1.56
CA ASN A 135 -22.56 3.24 -1.07
C ASN A 135 -21.52 3.36 0.06
N HIS A 136 -21.43 2.36 0.94
CA HIS A 136 -20.42 2.29 2.01
C HIS A 136 -19.00 2.26 1.44
N LYS A 137 -18.76 1.49 0.37
CA LYS A 137 -17.46 1.45 -0.30
C LYS A 137 -17.11 2.77 -0.96
N ILE A 138 -18.09 3.49 -1.54
CA ILE A 138 -17.88 4.85 -2.08
C ILE A 138 -17.41 5.79 -0.96
N LEU A 139 -18.12 5.80 0.18
CA LEU A 139 -17.76 6.65 1.32
C LEU A 139 -16.39 6.32 1.92
N SER A 140 -15.95 5.05 1.85
CA SER A 140 -14.64 4.63 2.37
C SER A 140 -13.44 5.25 1.62
N PHE A 141 -13.67 5.79 0.42
CA PHE A 141 -12.66 6.53 -0.35
C PHE A 141 -12.68 8.03 -0.07
N LEU A 142 -13.66 8.53 0.68
CA LEU A 142 -13.78 9.94 1.04
C LEU A 142 -13.08 10.22 2.37
N GLU A 143 -12.60 11.45 2.54
CA GLU A 143 -12.24 11.93 3.87
C GLU A 143 -13.47 11.96 4.79
N ALA A 144 -13.25 11.87 6.10
CA ALA A 144 -14.33 11.74 7.07
C ALA A 144 -15.35 12.88 6.96
N ARG A 145 -14.89 14.12 6.73
CA ARG A 145 -15.75 15.30 6.54
C ARG A 145 -16.68 15.13 5.34
N ASP A 146 -16.14 14.71 4.20
CA ASP A 146 -16.92 14.57 2.97
C ASP A 146 -17.82 13.35 3.03
N ALA A 147 -17.41 12.30 3.73
CA ALA A 147 -18.27 11.16 4.02
C ALA A 147 -19.50 11.58 4.84
N VAL A 148 -19.32 12.38 5.89
CA VAL A 148 -20.43 12.92 6.72
C VAL A 148 -21.33 13.84 5.89
N ARG A 149 -20.76 14.74 5.07
CA ARG A 149 -21.53 15.61 4.17
C ARG A 149 -22.31 14.84 3.11
N THR A 150 -21.78 13.73 2.62
CA THR A 150 -22.51 12.88 1.68
C THR A 150 -23.71 12.22 2.36
N CYS A 151 -23.60 11.93 3.66
CA CYS A 151 -24.68 11.29 4.44
C CYS A 151 -25.92 12.17 4.63
N ILE A 152 -25.81 13.49 4.49
CA ILE A 152 -26.97 14.41 4.57
C ILE A 152 -27.74 14.54 3.25
N LEU A 153 -27.21 14.02 2.14
CA LEU A 153 -27.83 14.20 0.82
C LEU A 153 -29.15 13.42 0.62
N SER A 154 -29.33 12.29 1.32
CA SER A 154 -30.64 11.62 1.39
C SER A 154 -30.70 10.59 2.53
N LYS A 155 -31.92 10.14 2.86
CA LYS A 155 -32.19 9.10 3.87
C LYS A 155 -31.38 7.82 3.63
N ARG A 156 -31.03 7.50 2.38
CA ARG A 156 -30.24 6.32 2.01
C ARG A 156 -28.81 6.36 2.54
N TRP A 157 -28.24 7.54 2.75
CA TRP A 157 -26.85 7.70 3.18
C TRP A 157 -26.70 8.01 4.67
N LYS A 158 -27.78 8.43 5.34
CA LYS A 158 -27.80 9.01 6.70
C LYS A 158 -26.87 8.35 7.72
N ASP A 159 -26.85 7.01 7.77
CA ASP A 159 -26.10 6.26 8.79
C ASP A 159 -24.87 5.52 8.24
N LEU A 160 -24.55 5.69 6.96
CA LEU A 160 -23.42 4.97 6.36
C LEU A 160 -22.06 5.45 6.87
N CYS A 161 -21.90 6.76 7.15
CA CYS A 161 -20.66 7.30 7.72
C CYS A 161 -20.35 6.72 9.12
N LYS A 162 -21.38 6.36 9.89
CA LYS A 162 -21.23 5.81 11.25
C LYS A 162 -20.63 4.41 11.26
N ARG A 163 -20.70 3.70 10.14
CA ARG A 163 -20.28 2.30 9.97
C ARG A 163 -18.97 2.13 9.21
N LEU A 164 -18.27 3.23 8.89
CA LEU A 164 -17.05 3.17 8.07
C LEU A 164 -15.95 2.41 8.78
N THR A 165 -15.22 1.54 8.08
CA THR A 165 -14.05 0.85 8.67
C THR A 165 -12.75 1.62 8.42
N THR A 166 -12.81 2.68 7.62
CA THR A 166 -11.68 3.54 7.26
C THR A 166 -12.07 4.99 7.47
N LEU A 167 -11.23 5.74 8.18
CA LEU A 167 -11.40 7.17 8.39
C LEU A 167 -10.10 7.91 8.12
N THR A 168 -10.21 9.01 7.39
CA THR A 168 -9.12 9.94 7.12
C THR A 168 -9.53 11.34 7.55
N TYR A 169 -8.74 11.94 8.43
CA TYR A 169 -8.86 13.32 8.84
C TYR A 169 -7.73 14.15 8.25
N THR A 170 -8.11 15.13 7.42
CA THR A 170 -7.20 16.17 6.92
C THR A 170 -7.80 17.53 7.28
N PRO A 171 -7.06 18.41 7.96
CA PRO A 171 -7.52 19.75 8.25
C PRO A 171 -7.73 20.52 6.95
N SER A 172 -8.87 21.18 6.84
CA SER A 172 -9.16 22.05 5.70
C SER A 172 -8.46 23.38 5.88
N ILE A 173 -7.59 23.73 4.93
CA ILE A 173 -6.77 24.96 4.94
C ILE A 173 -7.63 26.22 5.13
N HIS A 174 -8.86 26.21 4.61
CA HIS A 174 -9.78 27.35 4.67
C HIS A 174 -10.66 27.40 5.93
N THR A 175 -10.71 26.30 6.70
CA THR A 175 -11.58 26.19 7.88
C THR A 175 -10.82 25.62 9.07
N TYR A 176 -9.50 25.86 9.11
CA TYR A 176 -8.66 25.41 10.20
C TYR A 176 -9.00 26.24 11.44
N SER A 177 -9.55 25.55 12.44
CA SER A 177 -9.70 26.06 13.79
C SER A 177 -9.07 25.06 14.75
N ASP A 178 -8.61 25.55 15.91
CA ASP A 178 -8.08 24.69 16.97
C ASP A 178 -9.11 23.67 17.49
N GLU A 179 -10.41 23.88 17.22
CA GLU A 179 -11.48 22.96 17.58
C GLU A 179 -11.81 21.92 16.50
N SER A 180 -11.23 22.04 15.30
CA SER A 180 -11.60 21.17 14.17
C SER A 180 -11.29 19.69 14.43
N PHE A 181 -10.14 19.40 15.05
CA PHE A 181 -9.78 18.04 15.44
C PHE A 181 -10.63 17.54 16.60
N LYS A 182 -10.86 18.35 17.63
CA LYS A 182 -11.80 18.03 18.73
C LYS A 182 -13.20 17.67 18.24
N ASN A 183 -13.73 18.44 17.29
CA ASN A 183 -15.03 18.16 16.69
C ASN A 183 -15.04 16.83 15.92
N PHE A 184 -13.95 16.53 15.19
CA PHE A 184 -13.78 15.24 14.54
C PHE A 184 -13.74 14.11 15.57
N MET A 185 -12.90 14.21 16.60
CA MET A 185 -12.75 13.18 17.64
C MET A 185 -14.04 12.96 18.42
N SER A 186 -14.72 14.03 18.82
CA SER A 186 -16.03 13.98 19.45
C SER A 186 -17.06 13.26 18.58
N TRP A 187 -17.10 13.54 17.27
CA TRP A 187 -17.99 12.82 16.35
C TRP A 187 -17.62 11.33 16.25
N VAL A 188 -16.34 11.00 16.11
CA VAL A 188 -15.90 9.59 15.99
C VAL A 188 -16.26 8.80 17.25
N LEU A 189 -16.02 9.37 18.43
CA LEU A 189 -16.24 8.69 19.71
C LEU A 189 -17.74 8.57 20.06
N SER A 190 -18.54 9.59 19.77
CA SER A 190 -19.95 9.65 20.19
C SER A 190 -20.93 9.12 19.15
N SER A 191 -20.66 9.33 17.86
CA SER A 191 -21.67 9.18 16.80
C SER A 191 -21.47 7.93 15.94
N ARG A 192 -20.30 7.29 15.99
CA ARG A 192 -20.07 6.02 15.30
C ARG A 192 -20.89 4.89 15.90
N ASP A 193 -21.19 3.92 15.03
CA ASP A 193 -21.72 2.63 15.44
C ASP A 193 -20.55 1.71 15.81
N HIS A 194 -20.31 1.57 17.11
CA HIS A 194 -19.19 0.79 17.66
C HIS A 194 -19.33 -0.73 17.46
N SER A 195 -20.47 -1.21 16.92
CA SER A 195 -20.56 -2.59 16.42
C SER A 195 -19.70 -2.82 15.16
N TYR A 196 -19.30 -1.74 14.48
CA TYR A 196 -18.42 -1.78 13.32
C TYR A 196 -17.01 -1.32 13.71
N SER A 197 -16.06 -2.25 13.68
CA SER A 197 -14.66 -1.96 13.99
C SER A 197 -14.07 -0.92 13.03
N LEU A 198 -13.41 0.09 13.60
CA LEU A 198 -12.51 0.93 12.82
C LEU A 198 -11.21 0.15 12.59
N LEU A 199 -10.83 -0.03 11.34
CA LEU A 199 -9.65 -0.81 10.94
C LEU A 199 -8.52 0.08 10.45
N ASN A 200 -8.84 1.18 9.76
CA ASN A 200 -7.85 2.09 9.18
C ASN A 200 -8.11 3.52 9.65
N LEU A 201 -7.10 4.14 10.26
CA LEU A 201 -7.16 5.51 10.72
C LEU A 201 -5.98 6.30 10.15
N THR A 202 -6.26 7.45 9.52
CA THR A 202 -5.26 8.42 9.06
C THR A 202 -5.57 9.79 9.62
N ILE A 203 -4.59 10.40 10.28
CA ILE A 203 -4.68 11.75 10.87
C ILE A 203 -3.54 12.58 10.29
N ASN A 204 -3.86 13.64 9.55
CA ASN A 204 -2.90 14.56 8.92
C ASN A 204 -2.93 15.93 9.61
N ALA A 205 -2.81 15.99 10.93
CA ALA A 205 -3.08 17.20 11.70
C ALA A 205 -2.10 17.41 12.85
N TRP A 206 -2.00 18.66 13.30
CA TRP A 206 -1.40 19.00 14.59
C TRP A 206 -2.32 18.46 15.70
N ILE A 207 -1.75 17.68 16.62
CA ILE A 207 -2.46 17.14 17.78
C ILE A 207 -1.97 17.91 19.01
N GLN A 208 -2.89 18.55 19.72
CA GLN A 208 -2.62 19.25 20.97
C GLN A 208 -2.56 18.26 22.15
N GLU A 209 -1.95 18.67 23.26
CA GLU A 209 -1.75 17.79 24.42
C GLU A 209 -3.06 17.26 25.04
N ASP A 210 -4.11 18.06 25.04
CA ASP A 210 -5.43 17.69 25.56
C ASP A 210 -6.21 16.78 24.60
N GLU A 211 -5.82 16.73 23.33
CA GLU A 211 -6.44 15.90 22.29
C GLU A 211 -5.83 14.48 22.22
N GLU A 212 -4.62 14.29 22.76
CA GLU A 212 -3.97 12.98 22.83
C GLU A 212 -4.78 11.96 23.62
N GLU A 213 -5.46 12.38 24.70
CA GLU A 213 -6.26 11.49 25.54
C GLU A 213 -7.45 10.90 24.75
N GLU A 214 -8.09 11.70 23.91
CA GLU A 214 -9.18 11.24 23.05
C GLU A 214 -8.68 10.28 21.98
N LEU A 215 -7.49 10.51 21.44
CA LEU A 215 -6.85 9.60 20.49
C LEU A 215 -6.49 8.26 21.15
N CYS A 216 -5.94 8.29 22.36
CA CYS A 216 -5.68 7.08 23.15
C CYS A 216 -6.97 6.28 23.38
N LYS A 217 -8.07 6.93 23.76
CA LYS A 217 -9.39 6.29 23.90
C LYS A 217 -9.83 5.64 22.59
N LEU A 218 -9.69 6.34 21.46
CA LEU A 218 -10.08 5.82 20.16
C LEU A 218 -9.27 4.58 19.75
N ILE A 219 -7.96 4.61 19.97
CA ILE A 219 -7.06 3.48 19.66
C ILE A 219 -7.37 2.28 20.55
N ASN A 220 -7.68 2.49 21.84
CA ASN A 220 -7.99 1.42 22.78
C ASN A 220 -9.26 0.63 22.45
N ILE A 221 -10.30 1.30 21.96
CA ILE A 221 -11.60 0.66 21.68
C ILE A 221 -11.65 0.02 20.29
N ASN A 222 -10.64 0.20 19.43
CA ASN A 222 -10.65 -0.28 18.04
C ASN A 222 -9.45 -1.19 17.72
N PRO A 223 -9.67 -2.35 17.09
CA PRO A 223 -8.60 -3.24 16.64
C PRO A 223 -7.99 -2.73 15.32
N LEU A 224 -7.30 -1.58 15.37
CA LEU A 224 -6.72 -0.96 14.18
C LEU A 224 -5.74 -1.92 13.48
N LEU A 225 -5.88 -2.05 12.16
CA LEU A 225 -4.96 -2.76 11.27
C LEU A 225 -3.95 -1.82 10.62
N SER A 226 -4.36 -0.57 10.36
CA SER A 226 -3.50 0.49 9.80
C SER A 226 -3.68 1.79 10.55
N LEU A 227 -2.58 2.35 11.04
CA LEU A 227 -2.54 3.66 11.68
C LEU A 227 -1.52 4.56 10.97
N LYS A 228 -1.97 5.76 10.57
CA LYS A 228 -1.12 6.81 10.02
C LYS A 228 -1.33 8.09 10.82
N ILE A 229 -0.29 8.58 11.46
CA ILE A 229 -0.30 9.87 12.14
C ILE A 229 0.79 10.72 11.52
N ASN A 230 0.37 11.71 10.73
CA ASN A 230 1.23 12.72 10.14
C ASN A 230 1.03 14.02 10.93
N GLY A 231 1.72 14.07 12.07
CA GLY A 231 1.75 15.22 12.97
C GLY A 231 2.79 16.24 12.55
N TYR A 232 2.33 17.46 12.29
CA TYR A 232 3.15 18.65 12.38
C TYR A 232 2.88 19.19 13.78
N GLY A 233 3.83 19.13 14.71
CA GLY A 233 3.57 19.57 16.08
C GLY A 233 4.42 18.92 17.16
N LYS A 234 4.10 19.25 18.41
CA LYS A 234 4.81 18.82 19.62
C LYS A 234 4.91 17.29 19.69
N CYS A 235 6.04 16.79 20.18
CA CYS A 235 6.24 15.35 20.40
C CYS A 235 5.15 14.79 21.31
N PRO A 236 4.56 13.62 20.99
CA PRO A 236 3.53 13.01 21.83
C PRO A 236 4.04 12.75 23.24
N LYS A 237 3.16 12.86 24.25
CA LYS A 237 3.49 12.49 25.63
C LYS A 237 3.76 10.99 25.78
N SER A 238 4.27 10.61 26.94
CA SER A 238 4.77 9.27 27.22
C SER A 238 3.73 8.15 27.11
N GLU A 239 2.42 8.41 27.01
CA GLU A 239 1.40 7.35 27.01
C GLU A 239 0.95 6.91 25.61
N LEU A 240 0.87 7.83 24.63
CA LEU A 240 0.38 7.51 23.29
C LEU A 240 1.32 6.56 22.53
N LEU A 241 2.64 6.82 22.55
CA LEU A 241 3.61 5.99 21.84
C LEU A 241 3.65 4.55 22.41
N PRO A 242 3.76 4.30 23.72
CA PRO A 242 3.68 2.94 24.26
C PRO A 242 2.37 2.23 23.92
N LEU A 243 1.24 2.95 23.89
CA LEU A 243 -0.03 2.37 23.47
C LEU A 243 0.03 1.90 22.00
N ILE A 244 0.51 2.75 21.10
CA ILE A 244 0.64 2.42 19.68
C ILE A 244 1.62 1.26 19.48
N PHE A 245 2.81 1.33 20.09
CA PHE A 245 3.88 0.34 19.96
C PHE A 245 3.64 -0.96 20.73
N GLY A 246 2.55 -1.05 21.51
CA GLY A 246 2.05 -2.26 22.16
C GLY A 246 0.86 -2.91 21.45
N SER A 247 0.44 -2.39 20.30
CA SER A 247 -0.71 -2.93 19.57
C SER A 247 -0.43 -4.30 18.96
N HIS A 248 -1.37 -5.24 19.13
CA HIS A 248 -1.26 -6.60 18.62
C HIS A 248 -1.90 -6.78 17.23
N SER A 249 -2.75 -5.85 16.80
CA SER A 249 -3.49 -5.92 15.53
C SER A 249 -2.85 -5.14 14.38
N LEU A 250 -1.99 -4.16 14.67
CA LEU A 250 -1.41 -3.28 13.65
C LEU A 250 -0.53 -4.07 12.68
N THR A 251 -0.86 -3.97 11.39
CA THR A 251 -0.12 -4.52 10.26
C THR A 251 0.67 -3.45 9.51
N PHE A 252 0.18 -2.19 9.55
CA PHE A 252 0.81 -1.02 8.96
C PHE A 252 0.83 0.13 9.97
N LEU A 253 2.00 0.74 10.16
CA LEU A 253 2.18 1.91 11.03
C LEU A 253 3.02 2.97 10.32
N GLU A 254 2.50 4.18 10.20
CA GLU A 254 3.25 5.35 9.75
C GLU A 254 3.11 6.48 10.78
N LEU A 255 4.24 6.88 11.35
CA LEU A 255 4.32 7.97 12.31
C LEU A 255 5.29 9.03 11.79
N CYS A 256 4.84 10.27 11.75
CA CYS A 256 5.63 11.43 11.41
C CYS A 256 5.35 12.52 12.44
N TYR A 257 6.38 12.93 13.18
CA TYR A 257 6.27 13.95 14.23
C TYR A 257 7.31 15.05 14.01
N TYR A 258 7.01 15.97 13.11
CA TYR A 258 7.89 17.10 12.85
C TYR A 258 7.55 18.27 13.79
N SER A 259 8.51 18.66 14.64
CA SER A 259 8.46 19.91 15.41
C SER A 259 9.68 20.79 15.10
N ARG A 260 9.46 22.09 14.94
CA ARG A 260 10.56 23.08 14.87
C ARG A 260 11.15 23.42 16.24
N TYR A 261 10.43 23.13 17.33
CA TYR A 261 10.74 23.64 18.67
C TYR A 261 10.99 22.53 19.70
N ASP A 262 10.34 21.37 19.56
CA ASP A 262 10.32 20.33 20.61
C ASP A 262 11.22 19.12 20.32
N GLY A 263 12.04 19.18 19.25
CA GLY A 263 12.88 18.07 18.81
C GLY A 263 12.09 16.87 18.26
N HIS A 264 12.81 15.77 18.00
CA HIS A 264 12.24 14.53 17.45
C HIS A 264 11.66 13.62 18.55
N ALA A 265 10.64 12.84 18.19
CA ALA A 265 9.96 11.94 19.12
C ALA A 265 10.87 10.79 19.59
N LYS A 266 10.92 10.50 20.89
CA LYS A 266 11.75 9.40 21.41
C LYS A 266 11.08 8.04 21.14
N CYS A 267 11.76 7.18 20.38
CA CYS A 267 11.34 5.81 20.14
C CYS A 267 11.59 4.95 21.39
N PRO A 268 10.66 4.06 21.79
CA PRO A 268 10.93 3.07 22.81
C PRO A 268 12.13 2.19 22.45
N LYS A 269 12.85 1.71 23.47
CA LYS A 269 14.02 0.81 23.31
C LYS A 269 13.68 -0.52 22.63
N SER A 270 12.43 -0.95 22.65
CA SER A 270 11.97 -2.18 22.03
C SER A 270 10.50 -2.04 21.63
N LEU A 271 10.17 -2.37 20.38
CA LEU A 271 8.81 -2.33 19.85
C LEU A 271 8.20 -3.73 19.90
N HIS A 272 6.99 -3.87 20.44
CA HIS A 272 6.30 -5.17 20.52
C HIS A 272 5.04 -5.16 19.65
N LEU A 273 5.27 -5.31 18.34
CA LEU A 273 4.23 -5.27 17.31
C LEU A 273 4.21 -6.58 16.52
N PRO A 274 3.56 -7.64 17.03
CA PRO A 274 3.70 -9.01 16.51
C PRO A 274 3.09 -9.21 15.11
N ALA A 275 2.11 -8.40 14.71
CA ALA A 275 1.45 -8.49 13.40
C ALA A 275 2.00 -7.50 12.35
N LEU A 276 2.98 -6.67 12.72
CA LEU A 276 3.41 -5.52 11.90
C LEU A 276 4.25 -5.95 10.70
N ARG A 277 3.79 -5.58 9.51
CA ARG A 277 4.45 -5.86 8.22
C ARG A 277 5.18 -4.65 7.67
N THR A 278 4.69 -3.44 7.96
CA THR A 278 5.24 -2.19 7.45
C THR A 278 5.33 -1.14 8.55
N LEU A 279 6.52 -0.60 8.75
CA LEU A 279 6.81 0.44 9.73
C LEU A 279 7.49 1.63 9.06
N HIS A 280 6.85 2.80 9.12
CA HIS A 280 7.42 4.06 8.67
C HIS A 280 7.56 5.00 9.88
N LEU A 281 8.79 5.41 10.19
CA LEU A 281 9.09 6.38 11.24
C LEU A 281 9.77 7.59 10.60
N LYS A 282 9.22 8.78 10.85
CA LYS A 282 9.80 10.06 10.42
C LYS A 282 9.97 10.99 11.63
N PHE A 283 11.14 11.62 11.76
CA PHE A 283 11.47 12.53 12.88
C PHE A 283 11.45 11.83 14.24
N PHE A 284 12.15 10.70 14.35
CA PHE A 284 12.31 9.94 15.59
C PHE A 284 13.76 9.91 16.10
N ASN A 285 13.90 9.98 17.43
CA ASN A 285 15.12 9.79 18.17
C ASN A 285 15.23 8.36 18.70
N PHE A 286 16.39 7.72 18.54
CA PHE A 286 16.67 6.39 19.06
C PHE A 286 17.69 6.47 20.21
N VAL A 287 17.43 5.69 21.26
CA VAL A 287 18.26 5.63 22.48
C VAL A 287 18.96 4.27 22.54
N ALA A 288 20.16 4.23 23.13
CA ALA A 288 20.93 3.01 23.24
C ALA A 288 20.17 1.95 24.07
N THR A 289 20.18 0.73 23.54
CA THR A 289 19.65 -0.46 24.19
C THR A 289 20.75 -1.14 25.02
N HIS A 290 21.92 -1.36 24.40
CA HIS A 290 23.12 -1.97 24.99
C HIS A 290 24.34 -1.54 24.17
N ASN A 291 25.52 -1.42 24.79
CA ASN A 291 26.80 -1.14 24.11
C ASN A 291 26.74 0.02 23.09
N HIS A 292 26.11 1.15 23.44
CA HIS A 292 25.92 2.29 22.53
C HIS A 292 25.13 1.99 21.24
N CYS A 293 24.51 0.81 21.13
CA CYS A 293 23.72 0.37 19.99
C CYS A 293 22.22 0.52 20.26
N ALA A 294 21.50 1.16 19.35
CA ALA A 294 20.06 1.26 19.36
C ALA A 294 19.45 0.24 18.38
N ASP A 295 18.62 -0.69 18.89
CA ASP A 295 17.91 -1.69 18.07
C ASP A 295 16.48 -1.95 18.58
N PRO A 296 15.50 -1.11 18.18
CA PRO A 296 14.13 -1.25 18.68
C PRO A 296 13.30 -2.32 17.93
N PHE A 297 13.79 -2.84 16.80
CA PHE A 297 13.05 -3.69 15.85
C PHE A 297 13.07 -5.23 16.04
N PRO A 298 13.88 -5.88 16.92
CA PRO A 298 14.04 -7.34 16.89
C PRO A 298 12.77 -8.14 17.18
N LYS A 299 11.82 -7.58 17.94
CA LYS A 299 10.57 -8.23 18.33
C LYS A 299 9.44 -8.07 17.30
N CYS A 300 9.67 -7.32 16.22
CA CYS A 300 8.73 -7.21 15.10
C CYS A 300 8.92 -8.40 14.14
N HIS A 301 8.45 -9.58 14.55
CA HIS A 301 8.77 -10.88 13.92
C HIS A 301 8.23 -11.11 12.51
N VAL A 302 7.32 -10.26 12.00
CA VAL A 302 6.76 -10.37 10.65
C VAL A 302 7.00 -9.14 9.78
N LEU A 303 7.89 -8.25 10.24
CA LEU A 303 8.23 -6.99 9.55
C LEU A 303 8.87 -7.27 8.20
N LYS A 304 8.30 -6.69 7.13
CA LYS A 304 8.78 -6.80 5.74
C LYS A 304 9.39 -5.51 5.22
N THR A 305 8.83 -4.37 5.64
CA THR A 305 9.24 -3.06 5.16
C THR A 305 9.52 -2.13 6.33
N LEU A 306 10.71 -1.57 6.38
CA LEU A 306 11.12 -0.54 7.34
C LEU A 306 11.55 0.72 6.58
N VAL A 307 10.95 1.85 6.95
CA VAL A 307 11.29 3.16 6.40
C VAL A 307 11.63 4.11 7.54
N LEU A 308 12.86 4.61 7.57
CA LEU A 308 13.34 5.60 8.53
C LEU A 308 13.66 6.89 7.78
N ARG A 309 13.07 8.03 8.19
CA ARG A 309 13.38 9.34 7.60
C ARG A 309 13.62 10.40 8.65
N TYR A 310 14.64 11.24 8.46
CA TYR A 310 14.95 12.35 9.37
C TYR A 310 15.07 11.90 10.84
N CYS A 311 15.68 10.74 11.08
CA CYS A 311 15.84 10.17 12.41
C CYS A 311 17.24 10.47 12.95
N SER A 312 17.42 10.37 14.27
CA SER A 312 18.71 10.62 14.92
C SER A 312 18.94 9.69 16.11
N LEU A 313 20.20 9.41 16.40
CA LEU A 313 20.60 8.83 17.68
C LEU A 313 20.79 9.94 18.72
N ILE A 314 20.43 9.66 19.97
CA ILE A 314 20.60 10.59 21.09
C ILE A 314 21.25 9.90 22.29
N GLU A 315 21.65 10.71 23.27
CA GLU A 315 22.27 10.24 24.51
C GLU A 315 23.61 9.55 24.22
N ASP A 316 23.79 8.31 24.65
CA ASP A 316 25.01 7.52 24.45
C ASP A 316 24.95 6.60 23.22
N ALA A 317 23.92 6.73 22.37
CA ALA A 317 23.76 5.90 21.19
C ALA A 317 24.65 6.39 20.04
N GLN A 318 25.46 5.48 19.50
CA GLN A 318 26.39 5.72 18.40
C GLN A 318 26.05 4.83 17.19
N VAL A 319 25.64 3.59 17.45
CA VAL A 319 25.37 2.61 16.38
C VAL A 319 23.86 2.42 16.22
N LEU A 320 23.33 2.64 15.01
CA LEU A 320 21.99 2.18 14.67
C LEU A 320 22.06 0.73 14.18
N CYS A 321 21.56 -0.17 14.99
CA CYS A 321 21.48 -1.58 14.69
C CYS A 321 20.09 -1.91 14.15
N ILE A 322 20.02 -2.64 13.04
CA ILE A 322 18.77 -3.15 12.48
C ILE A 322 18.91 -4.66 12.42
N SER A 323 18.45 -5.34 13.48
CA SER A 323 18.44 -6.80 13.54
C SER A 323 17.03 -7.33 13.33
N ASN A 324 16.75 -7.87 12.15
CA ASN A 324 15.42 -8.42 11.85
C ASN A 324 15.50 -9.54 10.79
N GLN A 325 14.97 -10.71 11.15
CA GLN A 325 15.05 -11.94 10.33
C GLN A 325 14.01 -12.00 9.21
N THR A 326 13.04 -11.08 9.14
CA THR A 326 11.98 -11.13 8.12
C THR A 326 12.01 -9.96 7.16
N LEU A 327 12.82 -8.93 7.45
CA LEU A 327 12.89 -7.69 6.70
C LEU A 327 13.38 -7.95 5.27
N SER A 328 12.57 -7.54 4.30
CA SER A 328 12.86 -7.69 2.86
C SER A 328 13.14 -6.35 2.17
N SER A 329 12.66 -5.23 2.73
CA SER A 329 12.84 -3.89 2.19
C SER A 329 13.20 -2.90 3.29
N LEU A 330 14.30 -2.17 3.09
CA LEU A 330 14.78 -1.13 4.00
C LEU A 330 14.95 0.19 3.25
N THR A 331 14.46 1.27 3.83
CA THR A 331 14.69 2.64 3.33
C THR A 331 15.21 3.52 4.46
N ILE A 332 16.36 4.13 4.26
CA ILE A 332 16.99 5.05 5.20
C ILE A 332 17.17 6.40 4.50
N SER A 333 16.63 7.47 5.07
CA SER A 333 16.79 8.83 4.56
C SER A 333 17.07 9.85 5.65
N ASN A 334 18.05 10.74 5.45
CA ASN A 334 18.46 11.75 6.44
C ASN A 334 18.57 11.20 7.89
N VAL A 335 19.20 10.04 8.08
CA VAL A 335 19.38 9.46 9.42
C VAL A 335 20.77 9.80 9.97
N LEU A 336 20.82 10.41 11.15
CA LEU A 336 22.02 10.77 11.89
C LEU A 336 22.38 9.66 12.90
N ALA A 337 23.41 8.88 12.58
CA ALA A 337 24.07 7.91 13.48
C ALA A 337 25.59 8.10 13.36
N ASP A 338 26.42 7.39 14.15
CA ASP A 338 27.89 7.30 13.94
C ASP A 338 28.28 6.03 13.17
N GLN A 339 27.45 4.99 13.26
CA GLN A 339 27.65 3.73 12.54
C GLN A 339 26.31 3.02 12.27
N PHE A 340 26.27 2.22 11.21
CA PHE A 340 25.16 1.32 10.90
C PHE A 340 25.58 -0.15 10.96
N SER A 341 24.76 -0.97 11.61
CA SER A 341 24.94 -2.42 11.69
C SER A 341 23.67 -3.13 11.23
N LEU A 342 23.76 -3.90 10.14
CA LEU A 342 22.63 -4.56 9.50
C LEU A 342 22.73 -6.08 9.69
N SER A 343 21.83 -6.64 10.50
CA SER A 343 21.65 -8.08 10.66
C SER A 343 20.29 -8.49 10.07
N THR A 344 20.22 -8.44 8.74
CA THR A 344 18.98 -8.64 7.95
C THR A 344 19.23 -9.59 6.77
N PRO A 345 19.34 -10.90 7.01
CA PRO A 345 19.84 -11.85 6.01
C PRO A 345 18.96 -11.97 4.76
N TYR A 346 17.67 -11.65 4.85
CA TYR A 346 16.72 -11.74 3.72
C TYR A 346 16.41 -10.39 3.08
N LEU A 347 17.24 -9.35 3.34
CA LEU A 347 17.06 -8.04 2.76
C LEU A 347 17.25 -8.13 1.24
N SER A 348 16.19 -7.82 0.49
CA SER A 348 16.17 -7.90 -0.98
C SER A 348 16.24 -6.54 -1.67
N SER A 349 15.75 -5.49 -1.00
CA SER A 349 15.71 -4.12 -1.49
C SER A 349 16.25 -3.19 -0.42
N PHE A 350 17.21 -2.34 -0.78
CA PHE A 350 17.76 -1.33 0.11
C PHE A 350 17.79 0.04 -0.58
N THR A 351 17.18 1.05 0.04
CA THR A 351 17.15 2.43 -0.47
C THR A 351 17.80 3.38 0.51
N ILE A 352 18.71 4.20 0.02
CA ILE A 352 19.43 5.22 0.77
C ILE A 352 19.19 6.55 0.06
N ASP A 353 18.76 7.57 0.80
CA ASP A 353 18.47 8.89 0.23
C ASP A 353 18.94 9.98 1.18
N SER A 354 19.83 10.85 0.70
CA SER A 354 20.24 12.07 1.40
C SER A 354 20.60 11.79 2.87
N SER A 355 21.33 10.70 3.16
CA SER A 355 21.71 10.34 4.53
C SER A 355 23.20 10.55 4.74
N TYR A 356 23.58 10.99 5.94
CA TYR A 356 24.98 10.99 6.42
C TYR A 356 25.60 9.58 6.52
N PHE A 357 24.80 8.57 6.16
CA PHE A 357 25.13 7.17 6.03
C PHE A 357 26.46 6.89 5.30
N PHE A 358 26.84 7.73 4.34
CA PHE A 358 28.07 7.56 3.57
C PHE A 358 29.31 8.23 4.19
N HIS A 359 29.19 8.89 5.34
CA HIS A 359 30.36 9.30 6.12
C HIS A 359 30.87 8.16 7.02
N GLN A 360 30.19 7.01 7.06
CA GLN A 360 30.36 6.03 8.13
C GLN A 360 30.46 4.60 7.60
N LEU A 361 31.34 3.82 8.24
CA LEU A 361 31.62 2.45 7.85
C LEU A 361 30.46 1.53 8.26
N LEU A 362 30.01 0.66 7.36
CA LEU A 362 29.27 -0.51 7.80
C LEU A 362 30.11 -1.30 8.80
N ALA A 363 29.47 -1.76 9.87
CA ALA A 363 30.08 -2.80 10.67
C ALA A 363 30.44 -3.99 9.77
N SER A 364 31.63 -4.58 9.97
CA SER A 364 32.12 -5.75 9.23
C SER A 364 31.21 -6.97 9.29
N THR A 365 30.16 -6.92 10.11
CA THR A 365 29.15 -7.94 10.36
C THR A 365 27.96 -7.91 9.41
N CYS A 366 27.85 -6.92 8.51
CA CYS A 366 26.70 -6.79 7.61
C CYS A 366 26.72 -7.85 6.50
N ASN A 367 25.86 -8.87 6.58
CA ASN A 367 25.67 -9.86 5.52
C ASN A 367 24.51 -9.48 4.59
N LEU A 368 24.83 -9.04 3.37
CA LEU A 368 23.87 -8.57 2.36
C LEU A 368 23.76 -9.52 1.15
N SER A 369 24.02 -10.82 1.34
CA SER A 369 24.09 -11.82 0.25
C SER A 369 22.80 -11.99 -0.58
N PHE A 370 21.62 -11.73 0.00
CA PHE A 370 20.32 -11.82 -0.70
C PHE A 370 19.87 -10.51 -1.35
N LEU A 371 20.66 -9.45 -1.24
CA LEU A 371 20.31 -8.13 -1.74
C LEU A 371 20.23 -8.13 -3.27
N GLN A 372 19.05 -7.81 -3.80
CA GLN A 372 18.80 -7.81 -5.24
C GLN A 372 18.86 -6.40 -5.81
N GLN A 373 18.26 -5.44 -5.11
CA GLN A 373 18.13 -4.06 -5.57
C GLN A 373 18.67 -3.08 -4.54
N VAL A 374 19.48 -2.12 -5.03
CA VAL A 374 19.91 -0.97 -4.24
C VAL A 374 19.59 0.31 -4.98
N ASN A 375 19.01 1.27 -4.27
CA ASN A 375 18.73 2.60 -4.78
C ASN A 375 19.44 3.64 -3.91
N MET A 376 20.17 4.56 -4.53
CA MET A 376 20.94 5.60 -3.86
C MET A 376 20.61 6.95 -4.47
N TYR A 377 19.88 7.78 -3.72
CA TYR A 377 19.42 9.10 -4.18
C TYR A 377 20.03 10.18 -3.29
N GLY A 378 21.31 10.48 -3.54
CA GLY A 378 21.97 11.70 -3.06
C GLY A 378 22.75 11.61 -1.75
N PHE A 379 23.75 12.49 -1.68
CA PHE A 379 24.59 12.78 -0.52
C PHE A 379 24.21 14.16 0.04
N SER A 380 24.26 14.30 1.36
CA SER A 380 24.18 15.59 2.03
C SER A 380 25.61 16.15 2.09
N CYS A 381 25.96 17.03 1.15
CA CYS A 381 27.30 17.56 0.90
C CYS A 381 28.04 18.05 2.17
N ASN A 382 29.36 17.79 2.30
CA ASN A 382 30.37 18.86 2.29
C ASN A 382 31.89 18.46 2.34
N GLU A 383 32.34 17.20 2.28
CA GLU A 383 33.80 16.91 2.47
C GLU A 383 34.42 15.84 1.54
N ASP A 384 35.71 16.03 1.19
CA ASP A 384 36.54 15.18 0.32
C ASP A 384 36.68 13.71 0.80
N GLU A 385 36.39 13.41 2.07
CA GLU A 385 36.47 12.04 2.62
C GLU A 385 35.35 11.10 2.10
N GLU A 386 34.26 11.65 1.56
CA GLU A 386 33.01 10.94 1.27
C GLU A 386 33.08 9.98 0.07
N ALA A 387 33.82 10.34 -0.98
CA ALA A 387 33.90 9.53 -2.20
C ALA A 387 34.58 8.18 -1.96
N SER A 388 35.62 8.17 -1.13
CA SER A 388 36.34 6.94 -0.75
C SER A 388 35.45 5.96 0.03
N ILE A 389 34.56 6.48 0.87
CA ILE A 389 33.60 5.68 1.65
C ILE A 389 32.51 5.14 0.73
N PHE A 390 32.05 5.95 -0.23
CA PHE A 390 31.11 5.48 -1.23
C PHE A 390 31.65 4.34 -2.10
N VAL A 391 32.92 4.37 -2.50
CA VAL A 391 33.55 3.26 -3.24
C VAL A 391 33.57 1.98 -2.40
N ARG A 392 33.91 2.09 -1.10
CA ARG A 392 33.84 0.96 -0.16
C ARG A 392 32.41 0.41 -0.06
N TRP A 393 31.41 1.28 -0.08
CA TRP A 393 30.00 0.89 -0.16
C TRP A 393 29.69 0.10 -1.44
N LEU A 394 30.13 0.57 -2.61
CA LEU A 394 29.94 -0.16 -3.85
C LEU A 394 30.61 -1.53 -3.85
N GLN A 395 31.77 -1.67 -3.19
CA GLN A 395 32.43 -2.96 -3.01
C GLN A 395 31.59 -3.93 -2.16
N VAL A 396 30.97 -3.46 -1.07
CA VAL A 396 30.05 -4.27 -0.25
C VAL A 396 28.82 -4.71 -1.08
N LEU A 397 28.40 -3.88 -2.03
CA LEU A 397 27.23 -4.11 -2.88
C LEU A 397 27.56 -4.80 -4.22
N ALA A 398 28.75 -5.37 -4.36
CA ALA A 398 29.23 -6.03 -5.57
C ALA A 398 28.29 -7.14 -6.12
N ASN A 399 27.46 -7.74 -5.27
CA ASN A 399 26.62 -8.88 -5.60
C ASN A 399 25.15 -8.55 -5.95
N VAL A 400 24.80 -7.26 -6.07
CA VAL A 400 23.43 -6.82 -6.40
C VAL A 400 23.10 -7.02 -7.89
N LYS A 401 21.81 -7.15 -8.21
CA LYS A 401 21.31 -7.26 -9.60
C LYS A 401 20.92 -5.92 -10.20
N ILE A 402 20.33 -5.05 -9.40
CA ILE A 402 19.83 -3.75 -9.82
C ILE A 402 20.46 -2.69 -8.94
N LEU A 403 21.15 -1.74 -9.55
CA LEU A 403 21.71 -0.58 -8.86
C LEU A 403 21.13 0.69 -9.48
N LYS A 404 20.64 1.61 -8.65
CA LYS A 404 20.10 2.90 -9.10
C LYS A 404 20.81 4.06 -8.42
N PHE A 405 21.21 5.07 -9.20
CA PHE A 405 21.86 6.29 -8.72
C PHE A 405 21.02 7.52 -9.00
N GLY A 406 21.01 8.47 -8.06
CA GLY A 406 20.63 9.86 -8.31
C GLY A 406 21.81 10.67 -8.88
N GLY A 407 21.51 11.74 -9.60
CA GLY A 407 22.53 12.56 -10.28
C GLY A 407 23.56 13.19 -9.35
N SER A 408 23.18 13.55 -8.12
CA SER A 408 24.12 14.03 -7.11
C SER A 408 25.16 12.99 -6.71
N VAL A 409 24.82 11.69 -6.76
CA VAL A 409 25.77 10.62 -6.46
C VAL A 409 26.86 10.55 -7.50
N LEU A 410 26.49 10.66 -8.79
CA LEU A 410 27.45 10.67 -9.88
C LEU A 410 28.40 11.87 -9.82
N GLN A 411 27.86 13.05 -9.48
CA GLN A 411 28.67 14.26 -9.41
C GLN A 411 29.81 14.09 -8.40
N THR A 412 29.54 13.52 -7.22
CA THR A 412 30.57 13.24 -6.21
C THR A 412 31.65 12.28 -6.72
N ILE A 413 31.26 11.23 -7.45
CA ILE A 413 32.22 10.29 -8.05
C ILE A 413 33.06 10.98 -9.13
N GLN A 414 32.44 11.84 -9.93
CA GLN A 414 33.11 12.59 -10.99
C GLN A 414 34.14 13.57 -10.41
N GLU A 415 33.79 14.28 -9.34
CA GLU A 415 34.69 15.21 -8.64
C GLU A 415 35.89 14.47 -8.06
N ASP A 416 35.69 13.34 -7.38
CA ASP A 416 36.80 12.52 -6.86
C ASP A 416 37.68 11.95 -7.99
N PHE A 417 37.08 11.44 -9.07
CA PHE A 417 37.82 10.93 -10.23
C PHE A 417 38.70 12.01 -10.88
N LEU A 418 38.20 13.24 -10.99
CA LEU A 418 38.93 14.37 -11.58
C LEU A 418 40.03 14.92 -10.67
N LEU A 419 39.81 14.91 -9.35
CA LEU A 419 40.74 15.49 -8.37
C LEU A 419 41.85 14.50 -7.94
N ASN A 420 41.59 13.20 -7.90
CA ASN A 420 42.49 12.20 -7.29
C ASN A 420 43.32 11.34 -8.28
N THR A 421 43.77 11.92 -9.41
CA THR A 421 44.64 11.23 -10.40
C THR A 421 45.96 10.66 -9.84
N THR A 422 46.33 11.00 -8.61
CA THR A 422 47.53 10.49 -7.88
C THR A 422 47.23 9.59 -6.67
N SER A 423 45.96 9.39 -6.29
CA SER A 423 45.60 8.53 -5.15
C SER A 423 45.53 7.06 -5.57
N LYS A 424 46.47 6.24 -5.09
CA LYS A 424 46.52 4.78 -5.29
C LYS A 424 45.36 3.99 -4.66
N ASN A 425 44.35 4.66 -4.10
CA ASN A 425 43.30 4.03 -3.27
C ASN A 425 41.96 3.80 -3.99
N PHE A 426 41.78 4.26 -5.23
CA PHE A 426 40.54 4.04 -5.97
C PHE A 426 40.62 2.72 -6.76
N GLN A 427 40.19 1.61 -6.15
CA GLN A 427 39.89 0.39 -6.91
C GLN A 427 38.38 0.33 -7.18
N PRO A 428 37.95 0.33 -8.46
CA PRO A 428 36.55 0.25 -8.83
C PRO A 428 35.94 -1.08 -8.32
N PRO A 429 34.65 -1.08 -7.98
CA PRO A 429 33.95 -2.28 -7.55
C PRO A 429 33.94 -3.34 -8.67
N GLN A 430 34.06 -4.60 -8.27
CA GLN A 430 33.87 -5.74 -9.16
C GLN A 430 32.45 -6.27 -9.00
N PHE A 431 31.51 -5.77 -9.82
CA PHE A 431 30.16 -6.29 -9.79
C PHE A 431 30.10 -7.68 -10.45
N VAL A 432 29.53 -8.66 -9.74
CA VAL A 432 29.48 -10.06 -10.19
C VAL A 432 28.12 -10.41 -10.79
N ARG A 433 27.04 -9.79 -10.30
CA ARG A 433 25.65 -10.14 -10.63
C ARG A 433 24.83 -8.98 -11.18
N LEU A 434 25.45 -7.83 -11.45
CA LEU A 434 24.75 -6.64 -11.88
C LEU A 434 24.16 -6.86 -13.28
N GLU A 435 22.83 -6.72 -13.38
CA GLU A 435 22.04 -6.89 -14.61
C GLU A 435 21.57 -5.53 -15.15
N LEU A 436 21.26 -4.59 -14.25
CA LEU A 436 20.74 -3.27 -14.60
C LEU A 436 21.36 -2.17 -13.70
N LEU A 437 21.92 -1.16 -14.34
CA LEU A 437 22.33 0.10 -13.73
C LEU A 437 21.44 1.23 -14.23
N VAL A 438 20.71 1.88 -13.32
CA VAL A 438 19.87 3.04 -13.66
C VAL A 438 20.50 4.30 -13.08
N VAL A 439 20.58 5.35 -13.89
CA VAL A 439 21.11 6.64 -13.47
C VAL A 439 20.05 7.70 -13.70
N HIS A 440 19.61 8.36 -12.63
CA HIS A 440 18.67 9.47 -12.66
C HIS A 440 19.41 10.80 -12.74
N ALA A 441 19.67 11.29 -13.95
CA ALA A 441 20.50 12.47 -14.19
C ALA A 441 19.64 13.70 -14.45
N HIS A 442 19.93 14.81 -13.76
CA HIS A 442 19.26 16.09 -13.98
C HIS A 442 20.02 16.98 -15.00
N SER A 443 21.16 16.52 -15.51
CA SER A 443 22.06 17.27 -16.39
C SER A 443 22.05 16.73 -17.82
N ASN A 444 22.17 17.62 -18.81
CA ASN A 444 22.31 17.26 -20.23
C ASN A 444 23.71 16.75 -20.61
N LYS A 445 24.52 16.33 -19.64
CA LYS A 445 25.93 15.93 -19.81
C LYS A 445 26.08 14.40 -19.89
N GLU A 446 25.29 13.78 -20.76
CA GLU A 446 25.23 12.31 -20.92
C GLU A 446 26.61 11.69 -21.17
N GLN A 447 27.48 12.38 -21.91
CA GLN A 447 28.81 11.89 -22.24
C GLN A 447 29.74 11.81 -21.01
N GLU A 448 29.72 12.81 -20.14
CA GLU A 448 30.49 12.81 -18.89
C GLU A 448 29.96 11.72 -17.94
N ILE A 449 28.64 11.55 -17.87
CA ILE A 449 27.99 10.49 -17.08
C ILE A 449 28.43 9.10 -17.58
N MET A 450 28.47 8.90 -18.90
CA MET A 450 28.89 7.63 -19.49
C MET A 450 30.37 7.32 -19.25
N GLU A 451 31.25 8.31 -19.14
CA GLU A 451 32.65 8.10 -18.75
C GLU A 451 32.77 7.59 -17.32
N VAL A 452 32.06 8.21 -16.37
CA VAL A 452 32.01 7.76 -14.97
C VAL A 452 31.43 6.35 -14.86
N VAL A 453 30.34 6.07 -15.57
CA VAL A 453 29.72 4.74 -15.58
C VAL A 453 30.66 3.68 -16.15
N LYS A 454 31.38 3.97 -17.25
CA LYS A 454 32.38 3.06 -17.81
C LYS A 454 33.49 2.75 -16.81
N HIS A 455 33.96 3.76 -16.08
CA HIS A 455 34.98 3.58 -15.06
C HIS A 455 34.49 2.74 -13.88
N LEU A 456 33.27 2.96 -13.40
CA LEU A 456 32.65 2.15 -12.35
C LEU A 456 32.50 0.67 -12.76
N LEU A 457 32.19 0.43 -14.04
CA LEU A 457 31.93 -0.91 -14.56
C LEU A 457 33.18 -1.63 -15.07
N GLN A 458 34.37 -1.01 -15.06
CA GLN A 458 35.57 -1.53 -15.72
C GLN A 458 36.02 -2.92 -15.23
N ASN A 459 35.74 -3.27 -13.97
CA ASN A 459 36.08 -4.57 -13.37
C ASN A 459 34.89 -5.56 -13.33
N THR A 460 33.76 -5.21 -13.94
CA THR A 460 32.52 -6.01 -13.90
C THR A 460 32.62 -7.23 -14.80
N THR A 461 32.14 -8.38 -14.34
CA THR A 461 32.29 -9.66 -15.07
C THR A 461 31.34 -9.81 -16.26
N SER A 462 30.16 -9.19 -16.19
CA SER A 462 29.14 -9.15 -17.26
C SER A 462 28.65 -7.73 -17.45
N MET A 463 28.68 -7.21 -18.67
CA MET A 463 28.21 -5.84 -18.93
C MET A 463 26.71 -5.72 -18.64
N PRO A 464 26.30 -4.89 -17.66
CA PRO A 464 24.89 -4.69 -17.35
C PRO A 464 24.22 -3.81 -18.39
N ARG A 465 22.89 -3.87 -18.45
CA ARG A 465 22.12 -2.83 -19.13
C ARG A 465 22.26 -1.51 -18.36
N VAL A 466 22.55 -0.42 -19.06
CA VAL A 466 22.64 0.93 -18.48
C VAL A 466 21.49 1.77 -19.02
N ASP A 467 20.65 2.28 -18.13
CA ASP A 467 19.57 3.21 -18.46
C ASP A 467 19.88 4.57 -17.80
N ILE A 468 19.99 5.64 -18.59
CA ILE A 468 20.10 7.03 -18.09
C ILE A 468 18.72 7.67 -18.29
N ILE A 469 18.14 8.17 -17.20
CA ILE A 469 16.77 8.70 -17.12
C ILE A 469 16.78 10.15 -16.63
#